data_AF-A0A971R5E8-F1
#
_entry.id   AF-A0A971R5E8-F1
#
_cell.length_a   1.000
_cell.length_b   1.000
_cell.length_c   1.000
_cell.angle_alpha   90.00
_cell.angle_beta   90.00
_cell.angle_gamma   90.00
#
_symmetry.space_group_name_H-M   'P 1'
#
loop_
_entity.id
_entity.type
_entity.pdbx_description
1 polymer ?
#
loop_
_entity_poly.entity_id
_entity_poly.type
_entity_poly.pdbx_seq_one_letter_code
_entity_poly.pdbx_strand_id
1 'polypeptide(L)'
;MPSPQPDMDIALSAEAIRVRLDTRLLGCELHYYDEIGSTNDEAVRLARAGAPDGALVIADHQVAGKGRLGRRWFAPPGTALLLTLLLRPPLTPMLAQRATMVCTLGAVRAIAALTGVPAQIKWPNDVV
;
A
#
# COMPACT_ATOMS: atom_id res chain seq x y z
N MET A 1 0.21 -36.72 -5.65
CA MET A 1 0.12 -35.42 -6.36
C MET A 1 1.07 -34.48 -5.66
N PRO A 2 2.14 -33.99 -6.31
CA PRO A 2 2.94 -32.93 -5.69
C PRO A 2 2.06 -31.68 -5.58
N SER A 3 2.03 -31.09 -4.40
CA SER A 3 1.42 -29.78 -4.14
C SER A 3 1.99 -28.74 -5.11
N PRO A 4 1.19 -27.82 -5.67
CA PRO A 4 1.74 -26.73 -6.45
C PRO A 4 2.72 -25.97 -5.54
N GLN A 5 4.00 -25.97 -5.92
CA GLN A 5 4.96 -25.07 -5.28
C GLN A 5 4.48 -23.64 -5.57
N PRO A 6 4.41 -22.74 -4.59
CA PRO A 6 4.15 -21.35 -4.88
C PRO A 6 5.30 -20.87 -5.78
N ASP A 7 4.98 -20.35 -6.96
CA ASP A 7 5.96 -19.68 -7.83
C ASP A 7 6.68 -18.62 -6.99
N MET A 8 7.90 -18.94 -6.57
CA MET A 8 8.68 -18.17 -5.60
C MET A 8 9.43 -17.00 -6.23
N ASP A 9 9.21 -16.72 -7.52
CA ASP A 9 9.95 -15.74 -8.32
C ASP A 9 9.04 -14.72 -9.02
N ILE A 10 7.93 -14.31 -8.40
CA ILE A 10 7.26 -13.08 -8.84
C ILE A 10 7.91 -11.90 -8.13
N ALA A 11 9.01 -11.40 -8.69
CA ALA A 11 9.55 -10.10 -8.31
C ALA A 11 8.45 -9.05 -8.49
N LEU A 12 8.21 -8.23 -7.45
CA LEU A 12 7.22 -7.16 -7.51
C LEU A 12 7.66 -6.16 -8.59
N SER A 13 6.95 -6.09 -9.71
CA SER A 13 7.27 -5.18 -10.80
C SER A 13 6.04 -4.39 -11.23
N ALA A 14 6.28 -3.20 -11.78
CA ALA A 14 5.23 -2.34 -12.29
C ALA A 14 4.33 -3.05 -13.32
N GLU A 15 4.92 -3.91 -14.17
CA GLU A 15 4.19 -4.71 -15.15
C GLU A 15 3.35 -5.81 -14.48
N ALA A 16 3.96 -6.58 -13.57
CA ALA A 16 3.27 -7.66 -12.87
C ALA A 16 2.06 -7.16 -12.07
N ILE A 17 2.16 -5.95 -11.52
CA ILE A 17 1.06 -5.25 -10.84
C ILE A 17 0.00 -4.82 -11.85
N ARG A 18 0.37 -4.10 -12.92
CA ARG A 18 -0.59 -3.56 -13.90
C ARG A 18 -1.46 -4.63 -14.53
N VAL A 19 -0.91 -5.79 -14.87
CA VAL A 19 -1.68 -6.88 -15.52
C VAL A 19 -2.63 -7.60 -14.56
N ARG A 20 -2.48 -7.40 -13.24
CA ARG A 20 -3.30 -8.04 -12.19
C ARG A 20 -4.26 -7.06 -11.49
N LEU A 21 -4.13 -5.76 -11.72
CA LEU A 21 -5.06 -4.76 -11.21
C LEU A 21 -6.29 -4.66 -12.13
N ASP A 22 -7.42 -5.21 -11.70
CA ASP A 22 -8.72 -5.15 -12.38
C ASP A 22 -9.66 -4.09 -11.76
N THR A 23 -9.12 -3.24 -10.89
CA THR A 23 -9.82 -2.19 -10.18
C THR A 23 -10.23 -1.04 -11.11
N ARG A 24 -11.30 -0.35 -10.74
CA ARG A 24 -11.85 0.79 -11.52
C ARG A 24 -11.50 2.16 -10.98
N LEU A 25 -10.89 2.22 -9.80
CA LEU A 25 -10.54 3.47 -9.11
C LEU A 25 -9.13 3.38 -8.52
N LEU A 26 -8.91 2.41 -7.63
CA LEU A 26 -7.65 2.29 -6.89
C LEU A 26 -6.56 1.66 -7.76
N GLY A 27 -5.42 2.31 -7.93
CA GLY A 27 -4.28 1.77 -8.68
C GLY A 27 -4.38 1.88 -10.19
N CYS A 28 -5.40 2.57 -10.74
CA CYS A 28 -5.51 2.81 -12.18
C CYS A 28 -4.38 3.71 -12.69
N GLU A 29 -3.90 4.64 -11.84
CA GLU A 29 -2.63 5.34 -12.05
C GLU A 29 -1.58 4.78 -11.10
N LEU A 30 -0.64 3.99 -11.64
CA LEU A 30 0.42 3.32 -10.89
C LEU A 30 1.77 4.02 -11.10
N HIS A 31 2.37 4.47 -10.00
CA HIS A 31 3.75 4.93 -9.91
C HIS A 31 4.55 3.88 -9.14
N TYR A 32 5.52 3.27 -9.80
CA TYR A 32 6.36 2.24 -9.21
C TYR A 32 7.82 2.72 -9.19
N TYR A 33 8.52 2.43 -8.10
CA TYR A 33 9.91 2.77 -7.89
C TYR A 33 10.67 1.56 -7.33
N ASP A 34 11.89 1.31 -7.81
CA ASP A 34 12.75 0.31 -7.16
C ASP A 34 13.16 0.82 -5.77
N GLU A 35 13.60 2.07 -5.69
CA GLU A 35 13.97 2.74 -4.45
C GLU A 35 13.45 4.18 -4.43
N ILE A 36 12.93 4.61 -3.28
CA ILE A 36 12.49 5.99 -3.06
C ILE A 36 12.75 6.44 -1.62
N GLY A 37 12.71 7.74 -1.35
CA GLY A 37 12.71 8.27 0.02
C GLY A 37 11.53 7.72 0.84
N SER A 38 10.30 8.08 0.44
CA SER A 38 9.07 7.52 1.01
C SER A 38 7.95 7.57 -0.03
N THR A 39 7.19 6.49 -0.16
CA THR A 39 5.99 6.41 -1.00
C THR A 39 4.94 7.46 -0.58
N ASN A 40 4.87 7.78 0.71
CA ASN A 40 3.94 8.78 1.23
C ASN A 40 4.33 10.20 0.82
N ASP A 41 5.61 10.56 0.93
CA ASP A 41 6.09 11.87 0.48
C ASP A 41 5.86 12.06 -1.02
N GLU A 42 6.10 11.00 -1.79
CA GLU A 42 5.88 11.00 -3.22
C GLU A 42 4.39 11.12 -3.58
N ALA A 43 3.51 10.40 -2.88
CA ALA A 43 2.08 10.56 -3.03
C ALA A 43 1.61 11.99 -2.72
N VAL A 44 2.19 12.66 -1.70
CA VAL A 44 1.90 14.08 -1.42
C VAL A 44 2.37 14.98 -2.56
N ARG A 45 3.55 14.72 -3.13
CA ARG A 45 4.06 15.46 -4.30
C ARG A 45 3.14 15.31 -5.50
N LEU A 46 2.75 14.08 -5.83
CA LEU A 46 1.82 13.75 -6.91
C LEU A 46 0.44 14.38 -6.68
N ALA A 47 -0.07 14.34 -5.45
CA ALA A 47 -1.34 14.97 -5.09
C ALA A 47 -1.37 16.48 -5.36
N ARG A 48 -0.26 17.17 -5.06
CA ARG A 48 -0.08 18.61 -5.36
C ARG A 48 0.08 18.88 -6.86
N ALA A 49 0.66 17.94 -7.59
CA ALA A 49 0.78 18.00 -9.05
C ALA A 49 -0.53 17.66 -9.79
N GLY A 50 -1.60 17.29 -9.08
CA GLY A 50 -2.92 17.03 -9.66
C GLY A 50 -3.21 15.56 -9.95
N ALA A 51 -2.45 14.62 -9.39
CA ALA A 51 -2.74 13.19 -9.54
C ALA A 51 -4.19 12.85 -9.09
N PRO A 52 -4.85 11.93 -9.81
CA PRO A 52 -6.25 11.61 -9.61
C PRO A 52 -6.50 10.84 -8.31
N ASP A 53 -7.78 10.79 -7.92
CA ASP A 53 -8.23 9.90 -6.85
C ASP A 53 -7.93 8.44 -7.21
N GLY A 54 -7.43 7.68 -6.23
CA GLY A 54 -7.02 6.29 -6.42
C GLY A 54 -5.61 6.09 -6.95
N ALA A 55 -4.83 7.14 -7.25
CA ALA A 55 -3.43 6.99 -7.65
C ALA A 55 -2.63 6.19 -6.60
N LEU A 56 -1.77 5.29 -7.06
CA LEU A 56 -1.04 4.33 -6.24
C LEU A 56 0.46 4.51 -6.44
N VAL A 57 1.18 4.73 -5.35
CA VAL A 57 2.64 4.72 -5.30
C VAL A 57 3.10 3.44 -4.64
N ILE A 58 3.98 2.68 -5.29
CA ILE A 58 4.61 1.47 -4.74
C ILE A 58 6.12 1.62 -4.83
N ALA A 59 6.83 1.11 -3.82
CA ALA A 59 8.27 0.93 -3.90
C ALA A 59 8.71 -0.43 -3.38
N ASP A 60 9.79 -0.98 -3.93
CA ASP A 60 10.45 -2.16 -3.33
C ASP A 60 11.23 -1.77 -2.07
N HIS A 61 11.87 -0.59 -2.09
CA HIS A 61 12.66 -0.08 -0.96
C HIS A 61 12.37 1.40 -0.64
N GLN A 62 12.35 1.72 0.67
CA GLN A 62 12.28 3.10 1.18
C GLN A 62 13.50 3.44 2.02
N VAL A 63 14.34 4.37 1.55
CA VAL A 63 15.54 4.82 2.29
C VAL A 63 15.23 5.80 3.42
N ALA A 64 14.04 6.42 3.39
CA ALA A 64 13.60 7.41 4.37
C ALA A 64 12.14 7.19 4.79
N GLY A 65 11.75 5.92 4.98
CA GLY A 65 10.40 5.53 5.39
C GLY A 65 9.97 6.19 6.72
N LYS A 66 8.72 6.65 6.78
CA LYS A 66 8.16 7.40 7.91
C LYS A 66 7.00 6.65 8.56
N GLY A 67 7.09 6.46 9.86
CA GLY A 67 6.00 6.01 10.72
C GLY A 67 5.31 7.19 11.44
N ARG A 68 4.29 6.87 12.24
CA ARG A 68 3.58 7.87 13.05
C ARG A 68 4.51 8.53 14.07
N LEU A 69 4.22 9.81 14.37
CA LEU A 69 4.89 10.61 15.40
C LEU A 69 6.41 10.73 15.18
N GLY A 70 6.82 10.87 13.91
CA GLY A 70 8.23 11.07 13.55
C GLY A 70 9.12 9.82 13.67
N ARG A 71 8.55 8.65 13.98
CA ARG A 71 9.28 7.39 14.00
C ARG A 71 9.73 7.01 12.59
N ARG A 72 10.88 6.34 12.48
CA ARG A 72 11.33 5.76 11.21
C ARG A 72 10.57 4.46 10.95
N TRP A 73 10.27 4.22 9.68
CA TRP A 73 9.78 2.94 9.19
C TRP A 73 10.88 2.31 8.34
N PHE A 74 11.35 1.14 8.76
CA PHE A 74 12.41 0.41 8.08
C PHE A 74 11.87 -0.94 7.61
N ALA A 75 12.17 -1.28 6.35
CA ALA A 75 11.88 -2.58 5.77
C ALA A 75 13.01 -2.91 4.79
N PRO A 76 13.70 -4.05 4.95
CA PRO A 76 14.65 -4.51 3.95
C PRO A 76 14.00 -4.71 2.56
N PRO A 77 14.73 -4.53 1.45
CA PRO A 77 14.23 -4.80 0.11
C PRO A 77 13.60 -6.19 -0.02
N GLY A 78 12.49 -6.30 -0.75
CA GLY A 78 11.78 -7.56 -0.98
C GLY A 78 11.07 -8.18 0.26
N THR A 79 11.08 -7.52 1.43
CA THR A 79 10.49 -8.09 2.66
C THR A 79 9.12 -7.54 3.02
N ALA A 80 8.70 -6.43 2.41
CA ALA A 80 7.44 -5.78 2.71
C ALA A 80 6.82 -5.15 1.46
N LEU A 81 5.49 -5.09 1.44
CA LEU A 81 4.76 -4.29 0.47
C LEU A 81 4.73 -2.83 0.94
N LEU A 82 5.52 -1.97 0.32
CA LEU A 82 5.58 -0.54 0.64
C LEU A 82 4.75 0.25 -0.38
N LEU A 83 3.61 0.80 0.05
CA LEU A 83 2.73 1.54 -0.84
C LEU A 83 2.02 2.71 -0.17
N THR A 84 1.56 3.66 -0.98
CA THR A 84 0.65 4.72 -0.58
C THR A 84 -0.45 4.88 -1.63
N LEU A 85 -1.70 4.88 -1.17
CA LEU A 85 -2.88 5.19 -1.98
C LEU A 85 -3.30 6.65 -1.74
N LEU A 86 -3.44 7.41 -2.81
CA LEU A 86 -4.00 8.75 -2.79
C LEU A 86 -5.52 8.64 -2.83
N LEU A 87 -6.19 9.12 -1.79
CA LEU A 87 -7.65 9.13 -1.70
C LEU A 87 -8.18 10.56 -1.59
N ARG A 88 -9.27 10.87 -2.32
CA ARG A 88 -10.00 12.14 -2.27
C ARG A 88 -11.47 11.93 -1.86
N PRO A 89 -11.75 11.26 -0.73
CA PRO A 89 -13.11 11.02 -0.32
C PRO A 89 -13.78 12.34 0.09
N PRO A 90 -15.12 12.45 -0.01
CA PRO A 90 -15.87 13.63 0.42
C PRO A 90 -15.99 13.66 1.95
N LEU A 91 -14.85 13.73 2.65
CA LEU A 91 -14.75 13.77 4.10
C LEU A 91 -14.24 15.13 4.56
N THR A 92 -14.81 15.64 5.65
CA THR A 92 -14.23 16.79 6.34
C THR A 92 -12.92 16.37 7.02
N PRO A 93 -11.99 17.32 7.31
CA PRO A 93 -10.75 17.01 8.00
C PRO A 93 -10.94 16.27 9.33
N MET A 94 -12.02 16.60 10.06
CA MET A 94 -12.38 15.94 11.32
C MET A 94 -12.72 14.45 11.16
N LEU A 95 -13.11 14.02 9.95
CA LEU A 95 -13.45 12.65 9.62
C LEU A 95 -12.31 11.91 8.89
N ALA A 96 -11.18 12.56 8.61
CA ALA A 96 -10.08 11.98 7.84
C ALA A 96 -9.56 10.65 8.42
N GLN A 97 -9.55 10.49 9.74
CA GLN A 97 -9.13 9.25 10.41
C GLN A 97 -9.98 8.03 10.00
N ARG A 98 -11.24 8.22 9.56
CA ARG A 98 -12.08 7.13 9.05
C ARG A 98 -11.48 6.47 7.81
N ALA A 99 -10.79 7.22 6.96
CA ALA A 99 -10.12 6.66 5.80
C ALA A 99 -9.03 5.66 6.23
N THR A 100 -8.23 6.00 7.25
CA THR A 100 -7.22 5.10 7.83
C THR A 100 -7.86 3.84 8.40
N MET A 101 -8.97 3.96 9.12
CA MET A 101 -9.69 2.83 9.70
C MET A 101 -10.22 1.88 8.62
N VAL A 102 -10.80 2.43 7.54
CA VAL A 102 -11.28 1.64 6.40
C VAL A 102 -10.12 0.94 5.68
N CYS A 103 -8.99 1.63 5.47
CA CYS A 103 -7.80 1.02 4.86
C CYS A 103 -7.26 -0.14 5.70
N THR A 104 -7.23 0.02 7.04
CA THR A 104 -6.75 -1.02 7.96
C THR A 104 -7.67 -2.24 7.92
N LEU A 105 -9.00 -2.03 7.91
CA LEU A 105 -9.96 -3.11 7.74
C LEU A 105 -9.79 -3.82 6.38
N GLY A 106 -9.54 -3.07 5.30
CA GLY A 106 -9.25 -3.62 3.98
C GLY A 106 -8.00 -4.51 4.00
N ALA A 107 -6.91 -4.05 4.63
CA ALA A 107 -5.68 -4.82 4.76
C ALA A 107 -5.89 -6.13 5.53
N VAL A 108 -6.59 -6.09 6.67
CA VAL A 108 -6.94 -7.31 7.43
C VAL A 108 -7.70 -8.31 6.58
N ARG A 109 -8.74 -7.85 5.87
CA ARG A 109 -9.54 -8.71 4.99
C ARG A 109 -8.70 -9.32 3.87
N ALA A 110 -7.84 -8.52 3.24
CA ALA A 110 -6.96 -8.98 2.18
C ALA A 110 -5.97 -10.03 2.68
N ILE A 111 -5.30 -9.79 3.81
CA ILE A 111 -4.35 -10.73 4.42
C ILE A 111 -5.04 -12.06 4.73
N ALA A 112 -6.19 -12.03 5.42
CA ALA A 112 -6.92 -13.23 5.78
C ALA A 112 -7.41 -14.01 4.55
N ALA A 113 -7.92 -13.31 3.52
CA ALA A 113 -8.42 -13.95 2.30
C ALA A 113 -7.31 -14.57 1.45
N LEU A 114 -6.14 -13.94 1.36
CA LEU A 114 -5.04 -14.36 0.49
C LEU A 114 -4.10 -15.38 1.14
N THR A 115 -3.92 -15.29 2.46
CA THR A 115 -2.92 -16.11 3.18
C THR A 115 -3.55 -17.14 4.12
N GLY A 116 -4.83 -16.98 4.48
CA GLY A 116 -5.48 -17.78 5.51
C GLY A 116 -5.00 -17.48 6.94
N VAL A 117 -4.04 -16.56 7.12
CA VAL A 117 -3.53 -16.16 8.43
C VAL A 117 -4.58 -15.29 9.13
N PRO A 118 -4.96 -15.60 10.38
CA PRO A 118 -5.82 -14.72 11.16
C PRO A 118 -5.14 -13.36 11.35
N ALA A 119 -5.77 -12.31 10.84
CA ALA A 119 -5.34 -10.92 11.03
C ALA A 119 -6.40 -10.17 11.83
N GLN A 120 -5.96 -9.35 12.77
CA GLN A 120 -6.80 -8.53 13.62
C GLN A 120 -6.40 -7.05 13.51
N ILE A 121 -7.31 -6.17 13.89
CA ILE A 121 -7.06 -4.73 13.90
C ILE A 121 -6.68 -4.31 15.32
N LYS A 122 -5.47 -3.78 15.46
CA LYS A 122 -5.10 -2.93 16.58
C LYS A 122 -5.38 -1.48 16.19
N TRP A 123 -6.53 -0.99 16.63
CA TRP A 123 -7.01 0.33 16.23
C TRP A 123 -6.03 1.45 16.64
N PRO A 124 -5.90 2.50 15.80
CA PRO A 124 -6.70 2.77 14.61
C PRO A 124 -6.10 2.28 13.28
N ASN A 125 -4.86 1.79 13.26
CA ASN A 125 -4.05 1.72 12.04
C ASN A 125 -3.08 0.54 11.95
N ASP A 126 -3.04 -0.34 12.94
CA ASP A 126 -2.09 -1.47 13.00
C ASP A 126 -2.85 -2.79 12.76
N VAL A 127 -2.19 -3.72 12.06
CA VAL A 127 -2.64 -5.10 11.88
C VAL A 127 -1.76 -6.00 12.73
N VAL A 128 -2.37 -6.94 13.45
CA VAL A 128 -1.69 -7.92 14.34
C VAL A 128 -2.20 -9.33 14.11
#